data_AF-A0A2V6SBT2-F1
#
_entry.id   AF-A0A2V6SBT2-F1
#
_cell.length_a   1.000
_cell.length_b   1.000
_cell.length_c   1.000
_cell.angle_alpha   90.00
_cell.angle_beta   90.00
_cell.angle_gamma   90.00
#
_symmetry.space_group_name_H-M   'P 1'
#
loop_
_entity.id
_entity.type
_entity.pdbx_description
1 polymer ?
#
loop_
_entity_poly.entity_id
_entity_poly.type
_entity_poly.pdbx_seq_one_letter_code
_entity_poly.pdbx_strand_id
1 'polypeptide(L)'
;MAKKGTGLLMVWTDVPADKEAEFNQWYNEEHLKERLAVPGFLSGARYEAVKGGPKHLAVYELESPAVLESPAYKKVQANPTPWTKRCSPEVIGTTFIRNVYAMIHPKALPPSVAESGMAPSLQIGRMDVPPEVDAEFNDWYNTIYVPNYEKVPGVIRGRRYRAVVGTPTYLTL
;
A
#
# COMPACT_ATOMS: atom_id res chain seq x y z
N MET A 1 -19.09 -5.30 5.29
CA MET A 1 -17.87 -5.18 6.13
C MET A 1 -16.93 -4.20 5.47
N ALA A 2 -16.16 -3.44 6.25
CA ALA A 2 -15.20 -2.47 5.73
C ALA A 2 -14.12 -3.17 4.89
N LYS A 3 -13.77 -2.60 3.74
CA LYS A 3 -12.71 -3.04 2.83
C LYS A 3 -11.52 -2.10 2.84
N LYS A 4 -11.71 -0.86 3.32
CA LYS A 4 -10.69 0.18 3.47
C LYS A 4 -10.54 0.53 4.94
N GLY A 5 -9.34 0.92 5.34
CA GLY A 5 -9.06 1.39 6.69
C GLY A 5 -8.12 2.58 6.68
N THR A 6 -7.52 2.86 7.83
CA THR A 6 -6.61 4.00 8.01
C THR A 6 -5.14 3.61 7.90
N GLY A 7 -4.84 2.32 7.72
CA GLY A 7 -3.50 1.82 7.49
C GLY A 7 -3.31 1.27 6.08
N LEU A 8 -2.11 1.44 5.53
CA LEU A 8 -1.67 0.73 4.33
C LEU A 8 -0.35 0.01 4.57
N LEU A 9 -0.26 -1.22 4.08
CA LEU A 9 1.02 -1.89 3.81
C LEU A 9 1.21 -1.93 2.30
N MET A 10 2.31 -1.36 1.82
CA MET A 10 2.65 -1.38 0.40
C MET A 10 4.05 -1.95 0.21
N VAL A 11 4.16 -2.87 -0.74
CA VAL A 11 5.40 -3.56 -1.09
C VAL A 11 5.63 -3.37 -2.59
N TRP A 12 6.70 -2.65 -2.94
CA TRP A 12 7.15 -2.50 -4.31
C TRP A 12 8.35 -3.40 -4.57
N THR A 13 8.38 -4.03 -5.75
CA THR A 13 9.53 -4.84 -6.13
C THR A 13 9.74 -4.92 -7.63
N ASP A 14 11.01 -5.01 -8.02
CA ASP A 14 11.43 -5.53 -9.31
C ASP A 14 11.99 -6.93 -9.07
N VAL A 15 11.68 -7.87 -9.95
CA VAL A 15 12.14 -9.26 -9.86
C VAL A 15 12.84 -9.66 -11.17
N PRO A 16 13.85 -10.54 -11.13
CA PRO A 16 14.47 -11.09 -12.34
C PRO A 16 13.42 -11.76 -13.25
N ALA A 17 13.58 -11.59 -14.56
CA ALA A 17 12.62 -12.08 -15.56
C ALA A 17 12.40 -13.60 -15.51
N ASP A 18 13.46 -14.35 -15.20
CA ASP A 18 13.42 -15.81 -15.03
C ASP A 18 12.67 -16.27 -13.76
N LYS A 19 12.44 -15.37 -12.80
CA LYS A 19 11.72 -15.65 -11.54
C LYS A 19 10.31 -15.06 -11.49
N GLU A 20 9.98 -14.15 -12.41
CA GLU A 20 8.75 -13.36 -12.37
C GLU A 20 7.47 -14.21 -12.44
N ALA A 21 7.47 -15.27 -13.23
CA ALA A 21 6.31 -16.15 -13.34
C ALA A 21 6.01 -16.87 -12.02
N GLU A 22 7.02 -17.47 -11.37
CA GLU A 22 6.87 -18.15 -10.08
C GLU A 22 6.50 -17.15 -8.98
N PHE A 23 7.13 -15.98 -8.98
CA PHE A 23 6.80 -14.87 -8.08
C PHE A 23 5.31 -14.50 -8.13
N ASN A 24 4.79 -14.33 -9.35
CA ASN A 24 3.39 -14.00 -9.57
C ASN A 24 2.45 -15.12 -9.12
N GLN A 25 2.81 -16.37 -9.39
CA GLN A 25 2.04 -17.53 -8.97
C GLN A 25 1.97 -17.62 -7.44
N TRP A 26 3.12 -17.54 -6.76
CA TRP A 26 3.22 -17.54 -5.30
C TRP A 26 2.33 -16.48 -4.67
N TYR A 27 2.36 -15.25 -5.21
CA TYR A 27 1.55 -14.16 -4.70
C TYR A 27 0.04 -14.45 -4.80
N ASN A 28 -0.40 -14.98 -5.94
CA ASN A 28 -1.81 -15.16 -6.24
C ASN A 28 -2.41 -16.40 -5.57
N GLU A 29 -1.64 -17.48 -5.45
CA GLU A 29 -2.13 -18.77 -4.96
C GLU A 29 -1.95 -18.92 -3.43
N GLU A 30 -0.91 -18.31 -2.85
CA GLU A 30 -0.57 -18.49 -1.44
C GLU A 30 -0.55 -17.18 -0.65
N HIS A 31 0.33 -16.25 -1.04
CA HIS A 31 0.69 -15.14 -0.14
C HIS A 31 -0.45 -14.14 0.08
N LEU A 32 -1.20 -13.79 -0.96
CA LEU A 32 -2.32 -12.86 -0.84
C LEU A 32 -3.39 -13.42 0.11
N LYS A 33 -3.72 -14.71 -0.03
CA LYS A 33 -4.67 -15.40 0.85
C LYS A 33 -4.17 -15.47 2.29
N GLU A 34 -2.89 -15.80 2.49
CA GLU A 34 -2.25 -15.82 3.80
C GLU A 34 -2.39 -14.47 4.52
N ARG A 35 -2.11 -13.36 3.82
CA ARG A 35 -2.21 -12.01 4.41
C ARG A 35 -3.65 -11.61 4.70
N LEU A 36 -4.57 -11.87 3.77
CA LEU A 36 -5.99 -11.53 3.95
C LEU A 36 -6.70 -12.39 5.01
N ALA A 37 -6.09 -13.49 5.46
CA ALA A 37 -6.59 -14.27 6.58
C ALA A 37 -6.22 -13.66 7.95
N VAL A 38 -5.33 -12.67 8.01
CA VAL A 38 -4.94 -12.01 9.26
C VAL A 38 -6.01 -11.00 9.69
N PRO A 39 -6.56 -11.09 10.92
CA PRO A 39 -7.49 -10.09 11.42
C PRO A 39 -6.92 -8.67 11.32
N GLY A 40 -7.71 -7.76 10.77
CA GLY A 40 -7.31 -6.37 10.51
C GLY A 40 -6.76 -6.11 9.10
N PHE A 41 -6.47 -7.14 8.30
CA PHE A 41 -6.31 -7.00 6.85
C PHE A 41 -7.70 -6.97 6.20
N LEU A 42 -8.03 -5.86 5.54
CA LEU A 42 -9.39 -5.59 5.06
C LEU A 42 -9.57 -5.92 3.58
N SER A 43 -8.56 -5.62 2.77
CA SER A 43 -8.51 -5.97 1.36
C SER A 43 -7.09 -5.88 0.82
N GLY A 44 -6.85 -6.42 -0.36
CA GLY A 44 -5.56 -6.32 -1.03
C GLY A 44 -5.69 -6.43 -2.53
N ALA A 45 -4.72 -5.87 -3.24
CA ALA A 45 -4.59 -6.01 -4.68
C ALA A 45 -3.12 -5.95 -5.09
N ARG A 46 -2.86 -6.50 -6.27
CA ARG A 46 -1.57 -6.41 -6.95
C ARG A 46 -1.72 -5.54 -8.19
N TYR A 47 -0.70 -4.75 -8.46
CA TYR A 47 -0.63 -3.86 -9.60
C TYR A 47 0.72 -4.01 -10.29
N GLU A 48 0.71 -3.82 -11.60
CA GLU A 48 1.92 -3.61 -12.38
C GLU A 48 2.00 -2.14 -12.82
N ALA A 49 3.21 -1.58 -12.76
CA ALA A 49 3.45 -0.21 -13.18
C ALA A 49 3.32 -0.08 -14.70
N VAL A 50 2.40 0.75 -15.15
CA VAL A 50 2.31 1.17 -16.57
C VAL A 50 3.25 2.33 -16.89
N LYS A 51 3.75 3.02 -15.84
CA LYS A 51 4.71 4.12 -15.93
C LYS A 51 5.54 4.20 -14.64
N GLY A 52 6.85 4.42 -14.78
CA GLY A 52 7.78 4.45 -13.64
C GLY A 52 8.09 3.05 -13.11
N GLY A 53 8.55 2.96 -11.86
CA GLY A 53 8.83 1.69 -11.20
C GLY A 53 8.90 1.83 -9.67
N PRO A 54 9.12 0.72 -8.93
CA PRO A 54 9.31 -0.66 -9.42
C PRO A 54 8.09 -1.25 -10.16
N LYS A 55 8.30 -2.29 -10.99
CA LYS A 55 7.26 -2.92 -11.83
C LYS A 55 6.11 -3.46 -11.01
N HIS A 56 6.38 -4.18 -9.91
CA HIS A 56 5.33 -4.82 -9.12
C HIS A 56 5.00 -4.04 -7.86
N LEU A 57 3.71 -3.99 -7.54
CA LEU A 57 3.20 -3.43 -6.30
C LEU A 57 2.14 -4.35 -5.69
N ALA A 58 2.31 -4.74 -4.43
CA ALA A 58 1.25 -5.28 -3.59
C ALA A 58 0.78 -4.20 -2.60
N VAL A 59 -0.53 -3.98 -2.53
CA VAL A 59 -1.18 -3.04 -1.60
C VAL A 59 -2.15 -3.80 -0.72
N TYR A 60 -2.06 -3.59 0.59
CA TYR A 60 -2.99 -4.10 1.57
C TYR A 60 -3.61 -2.96 2.37
N GLU A 61 -4.93 -2.98 2.48
CA GLU A 61 -5.69 -2.10 3.36
C GLU A 61 -5.75 -2.73 4.75
N LEU A 62 -5.42 -1.94 5.75
CA LEU A 62 -5.41 -2.35 7.15
C LEU A 62 -6.39 -1.48 7.93
N GLU A 63 -7.05 -2.04 8.94
CA GLU A 63 -7.86 -1.26 9.89
C GLU A 63 -7.08 -0.04 10.39
N SER A 64 -5.83 -0.28 10.79
CA SER A 64 -4.83 0.73 11.13
C SER A 64 -3.42 0.15 10.95
N PRO A 65 -2.35 0.97 10.97
CA PRO A 65 -0.98 0.47 10.94
C PRO A 65 -0.64 -0.53 12.06
N ALA A 66 -1.32 -0.42 13.22
CA ALA A 66 -1.07 -1.26 14.39
C ALA A 66 -1.38 -2.76 14.14
N VAL A 67 -2.13 -3.10 13.09
CA VAL A 67 -2.39 -4.49 12.68
C VAL A 67 -1.07 -5.25 12.47
N LEU A 68 -0.02 -4.58 11.97
CA LEU A 68 1.28 -5.19 11.73
C LEU A 68 2.08 -5.47 13.01
N GLU A 69 1.65 -4.91 14.14
CA GLU A 69 2.22 -5.23 15.46
C GLU A 69 1.45 -6.34 16.19
N SER A 70 0.32 -6.78 15.63
CA SER A 70 -0.54 -7.79 16.24
C SER A 70 0.16 -9.15 16.38
N PRO A 71 -0.17 -9.93 17.42
CA PRO A 71 0.32 -11.31 17.54
C PRO A 71 -0.03 -12.18 16.33
N ALA A 72 -1.21 -11.98 15.73
CA ALA A 72 -1.65 -12.74 14.55
C ALA A 72 -0.74 -12.48 13.34
N TYR A 73 -0.45 -11.22 13.03
CA TYR A 73 0.46 -10.87 11.95
C TYR A 73 1.90 -11.37 12.23
N LYS A 74 2.41 -11.14 13.45
CA LYS A 74 3.74 -11.60 13.87
C LYS A 74 3.89 -13.11 13.78
N LYS A 75 2.85 -13.88 14.12
CA LYS A 75 2.83 -15.33 13.96
C LYS A 75 2.99 -15.74 12.50
N VAL A 76 2.25 -15.12 11.58
CA VAL A 76 2.40 -15.39 10.14
C VAL A 76 3.82 -15.04 9.67
N GLN A 77 4.34 -13.88 10.07
CA GLN A 77 5.69 -13.44 9.71
C GLN A 77 6.79 -14.40 10.23
N ALA A 78 6.63 -14.93 11.43
CA ALA A 78 7.59 -15.85 12.05
C ALA A 78 7.54 -17.28 11.48
N ASN A 79 6.49 -17.63 10.71
CA ASN A 79 6.28 -18.97 10.18
C ASN A 79 6.10 -18.96 8.66
N PRO A 80 7.10 -18.46 7.88
CA PRO A 80 6.97 -18.42 6.43
C PRO A 80 6.96 -19.83 5.85
N THR A 81 6.08 -20.06 4.88
CA THR A 81 6.01 -21.31 4.11
C THR A 81 7.31 -21.58 3.36
N PRO A 82 7.59 -22.83 2.93
CA PRO A 82 8.72 -23.13 2.07
C PRO A 82 8.72 -22.31 0.76
N TRP A 83 7.54 -22.00 0.20
CA TRP A 83 7.44 -21.20 -1.01
C TRP A 83 7.77 -19.73 -0.75
N THR A 84 7.25 -19.15 0.35
CA THR A 84 7.61 -17.80 0.81
C THR A 84 9.12 -17.66 1.01
N LYS A 85 9.78 -18.64 1.63
CA LYS A 85 11.25 -18.65 1.83
C LYS A 85 12.06 -18.65 0.53
N ARG A 86 11.48 -19.11 -0.59
CA ARG A 86 12.14 -19.18 -1.89
C ARG A 86 11.82 -17.98 -2.80
N CYS A 87 10.61 -17.45 -2.72
CA CYS A 87 10.06 -16.54 -3.74
C CYS A 87 9.67 -15.15 -3.24
N SER A 88 9.80 -14.85 -1.95
CA SER A 88 9.38 -13.54 -1.44
C SER A 88 10.23 -12.40 -2.06
N PRO A 89 9.68 -11.18 -2.17
CA PRO A 89 10.42 -10.01 -2.64
C PRO A 89 11.74 -9.76 -1.90
N GLU A 90 11.80 -10.11 -0.61
CA GLU A 90 13.01 -9.96 0.21
C GLU A 90 14.13 -10.93 -0.21
N VAL A 91 13.76 -12.08 -0.80
CA VAL A 91 14.71 -13.12 -1.23
C VAL A 91 15.11 -12.94 -2.69
N ILE A 92 14.17 -12.60 -3.57
CA ILE A 92 14.41 -12.59 -5.02
C ILE A 92 14.40 -11.21 -5.66
N GLY A 93 13.94 -10.17 -4.96
CA GLY A 93 13.78 -8.84 -5.51
C GLY A 93 15.13 -8.17 -5.80
N THR A 94 15.26 -7.56 -6.97
CA THR A 94 16.39 -6.68 -7.30
C THR A 94 16.18 -5.26 -6.78
N THR A 95 14.91 -4.87 -6.64
CA THR A 95 14.47 -3.72 -5.84
C THR A 95 13.41 -4.21 -4.87
N PHE A 96 13.46 -3.76 -3.62
CA PHE A 96 12.49 -4.08 -2.59
C PHE A 96 12.24 -2.87 -1.69
N ILE A 97 11.02 -2.36 -1.70
CA ILE A 97 10.57 -1.26 -0.84
C ILE A 97 9.35 -1.74 -0.08
N ARG A 98 9.39 -1.67 1.24
CA ARG A 98 8.27 -2.02 2.11
C ARG A 98 7.96 -0.85 3.02
N ASN A 99 6.83 -0.20 2.79
CA ASN A 99 6.39 0.93 3.61
C ASN A 99 5.05 0.63 4.28
N VAL A 100 4.90 1.19 5.47
CA VAL A 100 3.66 1.16 6.24
C VAL A 100 3.22 2.60 6.42
N TYR A 101 1.94 2.87 6.16
CA TYR A 101 1.43 4.23 6.17
C TYR A 101 0.18 4.38 7.04
N ALA A 102 0.06 5.55 7.67
CA ALA A 102 -1.14 6.02 8.37
C ALA A 102 -1.83 7.11 7.56
N MET A 103 -3.16 7.02 7.41
CA MET A 103 -3.95 8.00 6.66
C MET A 103 -3.93 9.37 7.35
N ILE A 104 -3.70 10.42 6.57
CA ILE A 104 -3.75 11.82 7.02
C ILE A 104 -4.82 12.64 6.29
N HIS A 105 -5.29 12.16 5.13
CA HIS A 105 -6.40 12.75 4.39
C HIS A 105 -7.21 11.66 3.64
N PRO A 106 -8.54 11.69 3.69
CA PRO A 106 -9.40 12.59 4.48
C PRO A 106 -9.18 12.42 6.00
N LYS A 107 -9.60 13.39 6.82
CA LYS A 107 -9.41 13.35 8.30
C LYS A 107 -10.13 12.17 8.96
N ALA A 108 -11.19 11.67 8.34
CA ALA A 108 -11.90 10.46 8.72
C ALA A 108 -12.29 9.70 7.45
N LEU A 109 -12.34 8.37 7.53
CA LEU A 109 -12.71 7.53 6.39
C LEU A 109 -14.23 7.55 6.21
N PRO A 110 -14.78 8.11 5.12
CA PRO A 110 -16.23 8.11 4.89
C PRO A 110 -16.75 6.69 4.67
N PRO A 111 -17.99 6.35 5.08
CA PRO A 111 -18.54 5.00 4.90
C PRO A 111 -18.50 4.50 3.45
N SER A 112 -18.83 5.38 2.48
CA SER A 112 -18.77 5.05 1.04
C SER A 112 -17.37 4.66 0.57
N VAL A 113 -16.32 5.25 1.16
CA VAL A 113 -14.93 4.87 0.89
C VAL A 113 -14.57 3.61 1.67
N ALA A 114 -14.97 3.51 2.94
CA ALA A 114 -14.74 2.34 3.79
C ALA A 114 -15.21 1.03 3.14
N GLU A 115 -16.34 1.07 2.42
CA GLU A 115 -16.95 -0.09 1.77
C GLU A 115 -16.48 -0.32 0.31
N SER A 116 -15.72 0.63 -0.24
CA SER A 116 -15.25 0.56 -1.63
C SER A 116 -14.17 -0.50 -1.85
N GLY A 117 -14.14 -1.08 -3.05
CA GLY A 117 -13.12 -2.05 -3.46
C GLY A 117 -11.74 -1.41 -3.71
N MET A 118 -10.78 -2.25 -4.06
CA MET A 118 -9.50 -1.77 -4.62
C MET A 118 -9.76 -1.03 -5.95
N ALA A 119 -9.04 0.06 -6.19
CA ALA A 119 -9.20 0.82 -7.42
C ALA A 119 -8.64 0.01 -8.61
N PRO A 120 -9.22 0.13 -9.82
CA PRO A 120 -8.69 -0.57 -10.99
C PRO A 120 -7.33 -0.01 -11.47
N SER A 121 -6.99 1.23 -11.06
CA SER A 121 -5.72 1.87 -11.37
C SER A 121 -5.33 2.82 -10.24
N LEU A 122 -4.03 2.98 -10.04
CA LEU A 122 -3.47 3.86 -9.02
C LEU A 122 -2.55 4.88 -9.68
N GLN A 123 -2.66 6.13 -9.24
CA GLN A 123 -1.66 7.14 -9.49
C GLN A 123 -1.01 7.50 -8.17
N ILE A 124 0.30 7.26 -8.06
CA ILE A 124 0.99 7.29 -6.79
C ILE A 124 1.98 8.46 -6.77
N GLY A 125 1.77 9.42 -5.89
CA GLY A 125 2.73 10.46 -5.54
C GLY A 125 3.45 10.07 -4.25
N ARG A 126 4.78 10.02 -4.26
CA ARG A 126 5.62 9.75 -3.09
C ARG A 126 6.70 10.82 -2.97
N MET A 127 6.84 11.47 -1.82
CA MET A 127 7.82 12.54 -1.63
C MET A 127 8.16 12.80 -0.16
N ASP A 128 9.38 13.26 0.08
CA ASP A 128 9.76 13.93 1.31
C ASP A 128 9.54 15.44 1.12
N VAL A 129 9.14 16.11 2.19
CA VAL A 129 8.85 17.55 2.20
C VAL A 129 9.78 18.18 3.22
N PRO A 130 10.49 19.28 2.88
CA PRO A 130 11.35 19.95 3.83
C PRO A 130 10.58 20.40 5.09
N PRO A 131 11.13 20.23 6.30
CA PRO A 131 10.43 20.55 7.54
C PRO A 131 9.91 21.98 7.62
N GLU A 132 10.62 22.94 7.02
CA GLU A 132 10.27 24.36 6.98
C GLU A 132 8.95 24.68 6.27
N VAL A 133 8.52 23.82 5.34
CA VAL A 133 7.28 23.99 4.56
C VAL A 133 6.28 22.84 4.79
N ASP A 134 6.58 21.89 5.67
CA ASP A 134 5.79 20.67 5.86
C ASP A 134 4.32 20.96 6.19
N ALA A 135 4.07 21.90 7.11
CA ALA A 135 2.72 22.25 7.52
C ALA A 135 1.94 22.95 6.39
N GLU A 136 2.54 23.95 5.75
CA GLU A 136 1.94 24.70 4.64
C GLU A 136 1.65 23.79 3.44
N PHE A 137 2.62 22.95 3.08
CA PHE A 137 2.48 21.98 2.01
C PHE A 137 1.31 21.03 2.29
N ASN A 138 1.22 20.48 3.50
CA ASN A 138 0.16 19.55 3.84
C ASN A 138 -1.22 20.21 3.88
N ASP A 139 -1.32 21.46 4.35
CA ASP A 139 -2.57 22.21 4.30
C ASP A 139 -3.01 22.44 2.86
N TRP A 140 -2.14 23.04 2.03
CA TRP A 140 -2.41 23.27 0.60
C TRP A 140 -2.79 21.98 -0.12
N TYR A 141 -2.07 20.89 0.13
CA TYR A 141 -2.32 19.64 -0.58
C TYR A 141 -3.69 19.04 -0.20
N ASN A 142 -4.08 19.17 1.07
CA ASN A 142 -5.36 18.67 1.59
C ASN A 142 -6.56 19.53 1.20
N THR A 143 -6.40 20.85 1.12
CA THR A 143 -7.51 21.79 0.95
C THR A 143 -7.65 22.30 -0.49
N ILE A 144 -6.56 22.27 -1.26
CA ILE A 144 -6.51 22.80 -2.63
C ILE A 144 -6.16 21.70 -3.64
N TYR A 145 -5.03 21.01 -3.47
CA TYR A 145 -4.55 20.07 -4.50
C TYR A 145 -5.49 18.87 -4.68
N VAL A 146 -5.70 18.05 -3.64
CA VAL A 146 -6.55 16.85 -3.74
C VAL A 146 -7.99 17.19 -4.14
N PRO A 147 -8.68 18.18 -3.53
CA PRO A 147 -10.04 18.51 -3.92
C PRO A 147 -10.17 19.01 -5.38
N ASN A 148 -9.16 19.67 -5.93
CA ASN A 148 -9.16 20.02 -7.35
C ASN A 148 -8.81 18.82 -8.24
N TYR A 149 -7.92 17.95 -7.77
CA TYR A 149 -7.53 16.73 -8.48
C TYR A 149 -8.71 15.76 -8.65
N GLU A 150 -9.54 15.62 -7.61
CA GLU A 150 -10.75 14.78 -7.64
C GLU A 150 -11.83 15.27 -8.62
N LYS A 151 -11.73 16.50 -9.14
CA LYS A 151 -12.64 17.01 -10.19
C LYS A 151 -12.26 16.52 -11.59
N VAL A 152 -11.06 15.96 -11.76
CA VAL A 152 -10.61 15.45 -13.05
C VAL A 152 -11.43 14.21 -13.44
N PRO A 153 -12.04 14.17 -14.63
CA PRO A 153 -12.83 13.01 -15.06
C PRO A 153 -12.04 11.69 -14.98
N GLY A 154 -12.61 10.71 -14.29
CA GLY A 154 -12.00 9.39 -14.07
C GLY A 154 -11.26 9.24 -12.73
N VAL A 155 -10.97 10.34 -12.02
CA VAL A 155 -10.46 10.26 -10.65
C VAL A 155 -11.62 9.91 -9.72
N ILE A 156 -11.52 8.77 -9.03
CA ILE A 156 -12.61 8.26 -8.18
C ILE A 156 -12.49 8.68 -6.71
N ARG A 157 -11.27 9.01 -6.25
CA ARG A 157 -10.92 9.55 -4.93
C ARG A 157 -9.42 9.83 -4.85
N GLY A 158 -9.00 10.70 -3.93
CA GLY A 158 -7.63 10.86 -3.48
C GLY A 158 -7.52 10.63 -1.98
N ARG A 159 -6.54 9.83 -1.55
CA ARG A 159 -6.19 9.65 -0.14
C ARG A 159 -4.71 9.94 0.05
N ARG A 160 -4.38 10.55 1.20
CA ARG A 160 -3.01 10.84 1.58
C ARG A 160 -2.65 10.13 2.86
N TYR A 161 -1.38 9.79 2.93
CA TYR A 161 -0.82 9.06 4.04
C TYR A 161 0.56 9.57 4.41
N ARG A 162 0.93 9.35 5.66
CA ARG A 162 2.27 9.53 6.19
C ARG A 162 2.89 8.17 6.49
N ALA A 163 4.14 7.96 6.09
CA ALA A 163 4.89 6.77 6.42
C ALA A 163 5.11 6.69 7.93
N VAL A 164 4.77 5.55 8.53
CA VAL A 164 5.16 5.18 9.90
C VAL A 164 6.38 4.26 9.88
N VAL A 165 6.59 3.55 8.77
CA VAL A 165 7.81 2.77 8.47
C VAL A 165 8.15 2.97 7.00
N GLY A 166 9.43 3.22 6.72
CA GLY A 166 9.97 3.41 5.37
C GLY A 166 9.94 4.86 4.90
N THR A 167 10.46 5.09 3.70
CA THR A 167 10.56 6.41 3.06
C THR A 167 10.11 6.33 1.59
N PRO A 168 9.68 7.44 0.98
CA PRO A 168 9.58 8.79 1.55
C PRO A 168 8.36 9.00 2.46
N THR A 169 8.34 10.14 3.16
CA THR A 169 7.41 10.47 4.26
C THR A 169 5.96 10.52 3.81
N TYR A 170 5.65 11.08 2.64
CA TYR A 170 4.28 11.24 2.18
C TYR A 170 3.95 10.37 0.98
N LEU A 171 2.73 9.86 0.99
CA LEU A 171 2.10 9.09 -0.07
C LEU A 171 0.73 9.71 -0.41
N THR A 172 0.43 9.86 -1.70
CA THR A 172 -0.91 10.16 -2.21
C THR A 172 -1.29 9.12 -3.26
N LEU A 173 -2.52 8.58 -3.20
CA LEU A 173 -3.07 7.63 -4.17
C LEU A 173 -4.58 7.72 -4.32
#